data_AF-A0A1P8YCT9-F1
#
_entry.id   AF-A0A1P8YCT9-F1
#
_cell.length_a   1.000
_cell.length_b   1.000
_cell.length_c   1.000
_cell.angle_alpha   90.00
_cell.angle_beta   90.00
_cell.angle_gamma   90.00
#
_symmetry.space_group_name_H-M   'P 1'
#
loop_
_entity.id
_entity.type
_entity.pdbx_description
1 polymer ?
#
loop_
_entity_poly.entity_id
_entity_poly.type
_entity_poly.pdbx_seq_one_letter_code
_entity_poly.pdbx_strand_id
1 'polypeptide(L)'
;MLAVVDLDATVGPYGEWMRADLPHYDPAGVESFFAAQGFELSRVRTRWEFDSREALRAVLGIEFSGKIAQRAYAQTPGLALEVGYRIHTRRAPVGLLY
;
A
#
# COMPACT_ATOMS: atom_id res chain seq x y z
N MET A 1 0.13 20.42 8.27
CA MET A 1 -0.42 19.05 8.39
C MET A 1 0.57 18.13 7.70
N LEU A 2 0.99 17.04 8.34
CA LEU A 2 1.83 16.02 7.73
C LEU A 2 0.95 14.86 7.31
N ALA A 3 1.20 14.32 6.12
CA ALA A 3 0.55 13.12 5.60
C ALA A 3 1.60 12.18 5.02
N VAL A 4 1.51 10.90 5.36
CA VAL A 4 2.29 9.82 4.77
C VAL A 4 1.31 8.83 4.17
N VAL A 5 1.50 8.51 2.89
CA VAL A 5 0.67 7.56 2.15
C VAL A 5 1.52 6.32 1.88
N ASP A 6 1.03 5.16 2.32
CA ASP A 6 1.68 3.86 2.14
C ASP A 6 0.68 2.84 1.60
N LEU A 7 1.19 1.76 1.02
CA LEU A 7 0.38 0.63 0.58
C LEU A 7 -0.08 -0.18 1.80
N ASP A 8 -1.35 -0.57 1.83
CA ASP A 8 -1.90 -1.39 2.90
C ASP A 8 -1.55 -2.86 2.67
N ALA A 9 -0.37 -3.24 3.13
CA ALA A 9 0.08 -4.62 3.06
C ALA A 9 -0.74 -5.57 3.94
N THR A 10 -1.78 -5.14 4.68
CA THR A 10 -2.64 -6.06 5.45
C THR A 10 -3.73 -6.68 4.60
N VAL A 11 -4.06 -6.10 3.44
CA VAL A 11 -5.19 -6.58 2.66
C VAL A 11 -4.81 -7.19 1.32
N GLY A 12 -5.31 -8.40 1.08
CA GLY A 12 -5.18 -9.10 -0.18
C GLY A 12 -6.03 -8.52 -1.32
N PRO A 13 -5.69 -8.88 -2.57
CA PRO A 13 -4.56 -9.74 -2.91
C PRO A 13 -3.21 -9.00 -2.94
N TYR A 14 -3.22 -7.67 -3.16
CA TYR A 14 -1.98 -6.89 -3.31
C TYR A 14 -1.07 -6.96 -2.07
N GLY A 15 -1.62 -6.79 -0.87
CA GLY A 15 -0.85 -6.86 0.37
C GLY A 15 -0.27 -8.26 0.64
N GLU A 16 -0.91 -9.33 0.15
CA GLU A 16 -0.33 -10.67 0.23
C GLU A 16 0.88 -10.83 -0.67
N TRP A 17 0.85 -10.27 -1.87
CA TRP A 17 2.00 -10.24 -2.78
C TRP A 17 3.13 -9.42 -2.19
N MET A 18 2.83 -8.23 -1.65
CA MET A 18 3.83 -7.38 -0.99
C MET A 18 4.51 -8.09 0.19
N ARG A 19 3.76 -8.75 1.07
CA ARG A 19 4.36 -9.53 2.17
C ARG A 19 5.15 -10.74 1.70
N ALA A 20 4.79 -11.33 0.55
CA ALA A 20 5.55 -12.42 -0.04
C ALA A 20 6.87 -11.94 -0.68
N ASP A 21 6.90 -10.72 -1.21
CA ASP A 21 8.08 -10.11 -1.83
C ASP A 21 9.01 -9.43 -0.81
N LEU A 22 8.43 -8.93 0.28
CA LEU A 22 9.11 -8.29 1.41
C LEU A 22 8.83 -9.08 2.71
N PRO A 23 9.44 -10.27 2.89
CA PRO A 23 9.13 -11.15 4.03
C PRO A 23 9.48 -10.55 5.40
N HIS A 24 10.32 -9.51 5.44
CA HIS A 24 10.68 -8.80 6.66
C HIS A 24 9.79 -7.57 6.93
N TYR A 25 8.89 -7.22 6.02
CA TYR A 25 7.97 -6.11 6.23
C TYR A 25 6.92 -6.53 7.27
N ASP A 26 6.89 -5.81 8.40
CA ASP A 26 5.90 -5.96 9.46
C ASP A 26 4.88 -4.82 9.39
N PRO A 27 3.69 -5.05 8.82
CA PRO A 27 2.68 -4.01 8.72
C PRO A 27 2.18 -3.52 10.09
N ALA A 28 2.14 -4.40 11.10
CA ALA A 28 1.67 -4.04 12.44
C ALA A 28 2.70 -3.16 13.18
N GLY A 29 3.98 -3.46 12.99
CA GLY A 29 5.09 -2.64 13.48
C GLY A 29 5.08 -1.22 12.89
N VAL A 30 4.85 -1.10 11.58
CA VAL A 30 4.72 0.20 10.89
C VAL A 30 3.54 1.00 11.45
N GLU A 31 2.37 0.38 11.61
CA GLU A 31 1.19 1.06 12.18
C GLU A 31 1.46 1.52 13.62
N SER A 32 2.09 0.67 14.44
CA SER A 32 2.46 0.99 15.83
C SER A 32 3.45 2.16 15.91
N PHE A 33 4.44 2.21 15.01
CA PHE A 33 5.42 3.29 14.91
C PHE A 33 4.77 4.65 14.61
N PHE A 34 3.82 4.69 13.68
CA PHE A 34 3.10 5.93 13.36
C PHE A 34 2.16 6.35 14.50
N ALA A 35 1.43 5.40 15.09
CA ALA A 35 0.55 5.68 16.23
C ALA A 35 1.33 6.26 17.42
N ALA A 36 2.51 5.71 17.74
CA ALA A 36 3.39 6.21 18.81
C ALA A 36 3.88 7.65 18.57
N GLN A 37 3.89 8.12 17.32
CA GLN A 37 4.26 9.49 16.95
C GLN A 37 3.08 10.45 16.82
N GLY A 38 1.88 10.01 17.23
CA GLY A 38 0.65 10.81 17.20
C GLY A 38 0.06 10.96 15.81
N PHE A 39 0.30 10.02 14.89
CA PHE A 39 -0.41 9.98 13.62
C PHE A 39 -1.74 9.24 13.77
N GLU A 40 -2.79 9.78 13.15
CA GLU A 40 -4.06 9.11 12.92
C GLU A 40 -3.99 8.31 11.61
N LEU A 41 -4.61 7.13 11.57
CA LEU A 41 -4.65 6.26 10.39
C LEU A 41 -6.03 6.25 9.75
N SER A 42 -6.09 6.59 8.46
CA SER A 42 -7.23 6.34 7.58
C SER A 42 -6.88 5.27 6.55
N ARG A 43 -7.79 4.33 6.31
CA ARG A 43 -7.62 3.28 5.28
C ARG A 43 -8.50 3.59 4.08
N VAL A 44 -7.94 3.45 2.89
CA VAL A 44 -8.63 3.70 1.63
C VAL A 44 -8.53 2.47 0.75
N ARG A 45 -9.67 2.02 0.23
CA ARG A 45 -9.71 1.01 -0.83
C ARG A 45 -9.77 1.73 -2.17
N THR A 46 -8.82 1.40 -3.01
CA THR A 46 -8.75 1.93 -4.38
C THR A 46 -8.82 0.77 -5.36
N ARG A 47 -9.14 1.11 -6.60
CA ARG A 47 -9.12 0.18 -7.72
C ARG A 47 -8.18 0.77 -8.76
N TRP A 48 -7.12 0.04 -9.06
CA TRP A 48 -6.27 0.35 -10.21
C TRP A 48 -6.92 -0.26 -11.44
N GLU A 49 -7.01 0.53 -12.50
CA GLU A 49 -7.53 0.11 -13.81
C GLU A 49 -6.47 0.38 -14.86
N PHE A 50 -6.31 -0.55 -15.80
CA PHE A 50 -5.28 -0.52 -16.81
C PHE A 50 -5.90 -0.58 -18.20
N ASP A 51 -5.28 0.15 -19.14
CA ASP A 51 -5.75 0.17 -20.54
C ASP A 51 -5.51 -1.17 -21.26
N SER A 52 -4.55 -1.98 -20.79
CA SER A 52 -4.26 -3.29 -21.37
C SER A 52 -3.63 -4.27 -20.38
N ARG A 53 -3.60 -5.55 -20.78
CA ARG A 53 -2.92 -6.62 -20.03
C ARG A 53 -1.42 -6.38 -19.96
N GLU A 54 -0.83 -5.82 -21.01
CA GLU A 54 0.59 -5.49 -21.09
C GLU A 54 0.95 -4.36 -20.12
N ALA A 55 0.12 -3.32 -20.02
CA ALA A 55 0.31 -2.24 -19.06
C ALA A 55 0.23 -2.75 -17.61
N LEU A 56 -0.78 -3.57 -17.30
CA LEU A 56 -0.89 -4.24 -16.00
C LEU A 56 0.36 -5.08 -15.70
N ARG A 57 0.83 -5.88 -16.66
CA ARG A 57 2.04 -6.71 -16.49
C ARG A 57 3.28 -5.87 -16.24
N ALA A 58 3.43 -4.77 -16.97
CA ALA A 58 4.57 -3.87 -16.84
C ALA A 58 4.60 -3.23 -15.45
N VAL A 59 3.47 -2.72 -14.96
CA VAL A 59 3.37 -2.12 -13.63
C VAL A 59 3.64 -3.16 -12.53
N LEU A 60 3.03 -4.35 -12.61
CA LEU A 60 3.32 -5.42 -11.64
C LEU A 60 4.81 -5.84 -11.64
N GLY A 61 5.50 -5.71 -12.78
CA GLY A 61 6.94 -5.97 -12.88
C GLY A 61 7.84 -4.88 -12.31
N ILE A 62 7.31 -3.66 -12.08
CA ILE A 62 7.99 -2.59 -11.35
C ILE A 62 7.79 -2.78 -9.84
N GLU A 63 6.57 -3.15 -9.44
CA GLU A 63 6.15 -3.23 -8.05
C GLU A 63 6.70 -4.46 -7.30
N PHE A 64 7.00 -5.56 -8.02
CA PHE A 64 7.37 -6.83 -7.40
C PHE A 64 8.54 -7.52 -8.09
N SER A 65 9.25 -8.39 -7.37
CA SER A 65 10.21 -9.32 -7.96
C SER A 65 9.54 -10.19 -9.03
N GLY A 66 10.33 -10.63 -10.03
CA GLY A 66 9.77 -11.34 -11.19
C GLY A 66 8.87 -12.55 -10.86
N LYS A 67 9.18 -13.28 -9.78
CA LYS A 67 8.36 -14.42 -9.32
C LYS A 67 7.01 -13.95 -8.79
N ILE A 68 6.99 -12.91 -7.95
CA ILE A 68 5.76 -12.39 -7.35
C ILE A 68 4.95 -11.61 -8.39
N ALA A 69 5.60 -10.84 -9.27
CA ALA A 69 4.96 -10.17 -10.40
C ALA A 69 4.23 -11.15 -11.32
N GLN A 70 4.87 -12.28 -11.68
CA GLN A 70 4.22 -13.32 -12.50
C GLN A 70 3.01 -13.94 -11.79
N ARG A 71 3.12 -14.21 -10.49
CA ARG A 71 1.99 -14.70 -9.68
C ARG A 71 0.86 -13.68 -9.63
N ALA A 72 1.15 -12.42 -9.35
CA ALA A 72 0.17 -11.33 -9.29
C ALA A 72 -0.58 -11.16 -10.62
N TYR A 73 0.17 -11.19 -11.74
CA TYR A 73 -0.40 -11.09 -13.08
C TYR A 73 -1.31 -12.28 -13.43
N ALA A 74 -0.94 -13.48 -13.00
CA ALA A 74 -1.76 -14.69 -13.20
C ALA A 74 -3.02 -14.68 -12.32
N GLN A 75 -2.94 -14.14 -11.10
CA GLN A 75 -4.06 -14.03 -10.16
C GLN A 75 -5.02 -12.87 -10.47
N THR A 76 -4.62 -11.98 -11.38
CA THR A 76 -5.46 -10.89 -11.87
C THR A 76 -5.90 -11.22 -13.29
N PRO A 77 -7.05 -11.86 -13.54
CA PRO A 77 -7.46 -12.22 -14.91
C PRO A 77 -7.90 -11.01 -15.76
N GLY A 78 -8.42 -9.95 -15.12
CA GLY A 78 -8.92 -8.75 -15.79
C GLY A 78 -7.87 -7.65 -15.99
N LEU A 79 -8.37 -6.41 -16.10
CA LEU A 79 -7.59 -5.18 -16.25
C LEU A 79 -7.62 -4.30 -15.00
N ALA A 80 -8.06 -4.85 -13.88
CA ALA A 80 -8.17 -4.10 -12.64
C ALA A 80 -7.90 -4.98 -11.43
N LEU A 81 -7.37 -4.34 -10.39
CA LEU A 81 -7.17 -4.96 -9.09
C LEU A 81 -7.42 -3.94 -7.97
N GLU A 82 -7.83 -4.45 -6.82
CA GLU A 82 -7.97 -3.62 -5.62
C GLU A 82 -6.61 -3.41 -4.97
N VAL A 83 -6.33 -2.17 -4.59
CA VAL A 83 -5.13 -1.78 -3.84
C VAL A 83 -5.56 -1.00 -2.62
N GLY A 84 -5.16 -1.50 -1.45
CA GLY A 84 -5.37 -0.80 -0.19
C GLY A 84 -4.28 0.23 0.03
N TYR A 85 -4.66 1.39 0.58
CA TYR A 85 -3.74 2.42 1.03
C TYR A 85 -3.99 2.79 2.48
N ARG A 86 -2.92 3.15 3.17
CA ARG A 86 -2.90 3.75 4.48
C ARG A 86 -2.51 5.20 4.37
N ILE A 87 -3.28 6.07 5.02
CA ILE A 87 -3.00 7.50 5.09
C ILE A 87 -2.79 7.81 6.57
N HIS A 88 -1.52 8.01 6.94
CA HIS A 88 -1.13 8.46 8.26
C HIS A 88 -1.09 9.99 8.25
N THR A 89 -1.90 10.64 9.08
CA THR A 89 -1.90 12.11 9.18
C THR A 89 -1.58 12.59 10.59
N ARG A 90 -0.85 13.70 10.69
CA ARG A 90 -0.58 14.37 11.96
C ARG A 90 -0.72 15.87 11.79
N ARG A 91 -1.49 16.50 12.67
CA ARG A 91 -1.56 17.97 12.74
C ARG A 91 -0.41 18.46 13.60
N ALA A 92 0.25 19.54 13.16
CA ALA A 92 1.16 20.26 14.04
C ALA A 92 0.32 20.89 15.17
N PRO A 93 0.82 20.94 16.42
CA PRO A 93 0.19 21.77 17.43
C PRO A 93 0.07 23.18 16.87
N VAL A 94 -1.14 23.74 16.89
CA VAL A 94 -1.29 25.18 16.68
C VAL A 94 -0.63 25.81 17.90
N GLY A 95 0.49 26.48 17.71
CA GLY A 95 1.29 27.01 18.82
C GLY A 95 0.41 27.77 19.80
N LEU A 96 0.62 27.55 21.09
CA LEU A 96 0.12 28.44 22.13
C LEU A 96 0.79 29.79 21.90
N LEU A 97 0.07 30.72 21.27
CA LEU A 97 0.38 32.13 21.35
C LEU A 97 0.08 32.56 22.79
N TYR A 98 1.11 32.60 23.63
CA TYR A 98 1.12 33.34 24.90
C TYR A 98 2.33 34.27 24.90
#